data_AF-A0A6G1IXB9-F1
#
_entry.id   AF-A0A6G1IXB9-F1
#
_cell.length_a   1.000
_cell.length_b   1.000
_cell.length_c   1.000
_cell.angle_alpha   90.00
_cell.angle_beta   90.00
_cell.angle_gamma   90.00
#
_symmetry.space_group_name_H-M   'P 1'
#
loop_
_entity.id
_entity.type
_entity.pdbx_description
1 polymer ?
#
loop_
_entity_poly.entity_id
_entity_poly.type
_entity_poly.pdbx_seq_one_letter_code
_entity_poly.pdbx_strand_id
1 'polypeptide(L)'
;AIKRLKGRSNSSYFRVIYKVYFTFKYLLTYFISVNFNKPNVPKDYLKINVIVAYIKLLKYYTLLKNLPIYYTSIVLYLYYKYYFINL
;
A
#
# COMPACT_ATOMS: atom_id res chain seq x y z
N ALA A 1 20.18 0.60 -35.71
CA ALA A 1 19.04 0.08 -34.94
C ALA A 1 19.42 0.01 -33.45
N ILE A 2 18.74 0.76 -32.58
CA ILE A 2 19.03 0.75 -31.14
C ILE A 2 18.55 -0.60 -30.58
N LYS A 3 19.49 -1.45 -30.14
CA LYS A 3 19.20 -2.72 -29.46
C LYS A 3 18.39 -2.40 -28.19
N ARG A 4 17.08 -2.70 -28.20
CA ARG A 4 16.23 -2.66 -27.01
C ARG A 4 16.83 -3.61 -25.97
N LEU A 5 17.25 -3.08 -24.82
CA LEU A 5 17.68 -3.89 -23.69
C LEU A 5 16.53 -4.83 -23.32
N LYS A 6 16.77 -6.13 -23.42
CA LYS A 6 15.86 -7.24 -23.12
C LYS A 6 15.65 -7.34 -21.60
N GLY A 7 15.12 -6.27 -21.01
CA GLY A 7 14.93 -6.08 -19.57
C GLY A 7 13.52 -5.60 -19.27
N ARG A 8 12.52 -6.11 -20.00
CA ARG A 8 11.12 -5.86 -19.67
C ARG A 8 10.78 -6.67 -18.42
N SER A 9 11.10 -6.10 -17.25
CA SER A 9 10.48 -6.55 -16.01
C SER A 9 8.98 -6.37 -16.17
N ASN A 10 8.20 -7.39 -15.79
CA ASN A 10 6.75 -7.35 -15.86
C ASN A 10 6.24 -6.16 -15.02
N SER A 11 5.91 -5.05 -15.69
CA SER A 11 5.43 -3.81 -15.06
C SER A 11 4.19 -4.03 -14.19
N SER A 12 3.49 -5.15 -14.39
CA SER A 12 2.42 -5.64 -13.53
C SER A 12 2.86 -5.84 -12.08
N TYR A 13 4.08 -6.32 -11.82
CA TYR A 13 4.57 -6.62 -10.47
C TYR A 13 4.75 -5.35 -9.63
N PHE A 14 5.41 -4.32 -10.18
CA PHE A 14 5.58 -3.04 -9.48
C PHE A 14 4.24 -2.34 -9.24
N ARG A 15 3.31 -2.45 -10.19
CA ARG A 15 1.94 -1.93 -10.04
C ARG A 15 1.21 -2.61 -8.88
N VAL A 16 1.39 -3.92 -8.70
CA VAL A 16 0.77 -4.65 -7.58
C VAL A 16 1.35 -4.18 -6.25
N ILE A 17 2.68 -4.10 -6.11
CA ILE A 17 3.32 -3.62 -4.87
C ILE A 17 2.86 -2.20 -4.53
N TYR A 18 2.83 -1.31 -5.53
CA TYR A 18 2.34 0.06 -5.35
C TYR A 18 0.89 0.11 -4.85
N LYS A 19 0.00 -0.70 -5.44
CA LYS A 19 -1.40 -0.79 -5.01
C LYS A 19 -1.53 -1.32 -3.58
N VAL A 20 -0.83 -2.39 -3.24
CA VAL A 20 -0.84 -2.99 -1.89
C VAL A 20 -0.43 -1.95 -0.85
N TYR A 21 0.63 -1.19 -1.12
CA TYR A 21 1.07 -0.11 -0.23
C TYR A 21 -0.02 0.94 -0.02
N PHE A 22 -0.63 1.43 -1.11
CA PHE A 22 -1.66 2.47 -1.01
C PHE A 22 -2.90 1.98 -0.26
N THR A 23 -3.31 0.73 -0.49
CA THR A 23 -4.39 0.09 0.26
C THR A 23 -4.08 -0.01 1.74
N PHE A 24 -2.86 -0.41 2.12
CA PHE A 24 -2.46 -0.49 3.52
C PHE A 24 -2.49 0.89 4.18
N LYS A 25 -1.95 1.92 3.51
CA LYS A 25 -1.98 3.29 3.99
C LYS A 25 -3.42 3.78 4.21
N TYR A 26 -4.30 3.55 3.23
CA TYR A 26 -5.71 3.91 3.31
C TYR A 26 -6.41 3.25 4.50
N LEU A 27 -6.26 1.92 4.65
CA LEU A 27 -6.85 1.18 5.77
C LEU A 27 -6.33 1.65 7.13
N LEU A 28 -5.04 1.98 7.22
CA LEU A 28 -4.44 2.52 8.44
C LEU A 28 -5.08 3.86 8.84
N THR A 29 -5.25 4.76 7.88
CA THR A 29 -5.95 6.05 8.08
C THR A 29 -7.41 5.85 8.47
N TYR A 30 -8.09 4.91 7.82
CA TYR A 30 -9.48 4.57 8.15
C TYR A 30 -9.61 4.13 9.61
N PHE A 31 -8.78 3.20 10.08
CA PHE A 31 -8.84 2.72 11.46
C PHE A 31 -8.56 3.80 12.51
N ILE A 32 -7.67 4.76 12.22
CA ILE A 32 -7.41 5.91 13.10
C ILE A 32 -8.63 6.85 13.15
N SER A 33 -9.38 6.97 12.06
CA SER A 33 -10.55 7.85 11.97
C SER A 33 -11.81 7.31 12.68
N VAL A 34 -11.80 6.04 13.12
CA VAL A 34 -12.96 5.44 13.80
C VAL A 34 -13.07 5.99 15.22
N ASN A 35 -14.13 6.79 15.46
CA ASN A 35 -14.47 7.26 16.80
C ASN A 35 -15.39 6.26 17.52
N PHE A 36 -14.83 5.52 18.48
CA PHE A 36 -15.55 4.56 19.32
C PHE A 36 -16.34 5.18 20.48
N ASN A 37 -16.23 6.50 20.69
CA ASN A 37 -16.89 7.19 21.81
C ASN A 37 -18.26 7.81 21.41
N LYS A 38 -18.80 7.46 20.24
CA LYS A 38 -20.11 7.95 19.76
C LYS A 38 -21.27 7.28 20.53
N PRO A 39 -22.38 7.97 20.80
CA PRO A 39 -23.47 7.48 21.66
C PRO A 39 -24.10 6.14 21.22
N ASN A 40 -24.01 5.77 19.93
CA ASN A 40 -24.37 4.43 19.42
C ASN A 40 -23.12 3.54 19.30
N VAL A 41 -22.44 3.30 20.43
CA VAL A 41 -21.16 2.59 20.47
C VAL A 41 -21.32 1.16 19.93
N PRO A 42 -20.49 0.72 18.96
CA PRO A 42 -20.41 -0.69 18.61
C PRO A 42 -19.82 -1.48 19.79
N LYS A 43 -20.42 -2.61 20.16
CA LYS A 43 -20.04 -3.48 21.29
C LYS A 43 -18.52 -3.60 21.45
N ASP A 44 -18.03 -3.65 22.69
CA ASP A 44 -16.60 -3.56 23.04
C ASP A 44 -15.68 -4.54 22.29
N TYR A 45 -16.18 -5.73 21.96
CA TYR A 45 -15.42 -6.69 21.14
C TYR A 45 -15.08 -6.17 19.74
N LEU A 46 -15.92 -5.30 19.17
CA LEU A 46 -15.69 -4.70 17.85
C LEU A 46 -14.54 -3.69 17.93
N LYS A 47 -14.49 -2.90 19.00
CA LYS A 47 -13.37 -1.99 19.29
C LYS A 47 -12.06 -2.76 19.44
N ILE A 48 -12.06 -3.84 20.23
CA ILE A 48 -10.87 -4.69 20.42
C ILE A 48 -10.42 -5.29 19.09
N ASN A 49 -11.34 -5.83 18.29
CA ASN A 49 -11.01 -6.44 17.00
C ASN A 49 -10.43 -5.42 16.01
N VAL A 50 -10.94 -4.19 15.99
CA VAL A 50 -10.39 -3.11 15.16
C VAL A 50 -8.99 -2.72 15.61
N ILE A 51 -8.73 -2.61 16.92
CA ILE A 51 -7.40 -2.32 17.46
C ILE A 51 -6.41 -3.44 17.07
N VAL A 52 -6.81 -4.71 17.21
CA VAL A 52 -5.98 -5.86 16.82
C VAL A 52 -5.69 -5.85 15.32
N ALA A 53 -6.69 -5.58 14.48
CA ALA A 53 -6.52 -5.46 13.04
C ALA A 53 -5.56 -4.31 12.67
N TYR A 54 -5.70 -3.16 13.33
CA TYR A 54 -4.81 -2.02 13.17
C TYR A 54 -3.36 -2.36 13.51
N ILE A 55 -3.11 -2.98 14.67
CA ILE A 55 -1.75 -3.36 15.10
C ILE A 55 -1.12 -4.34 14.10
N LYS A 56 -1.88 -5.36 13.65
CA LYS A 56 -1.41 -6.31 12.63
C LYS A 56 -1.07 -5.60 11.32
N LEU A 57 -1.96 -4.73 10.83
CA LEU A 57 -1.76 -3.98 9.60
C LEU A 57 -0.53 -3.06 9.69
N LEU A 58 -0.37 -2.36 10.82
CA LEU A 58 0.79 -1.49 11.08
C LEU A 58 2.11 -2.26 11.03
N LYS A 59 2.13 -3.47 11.60
CA LYS A 59 3.30 -4.36 11.55
C LYS A 59 3.67 -4.69 10.11
N TYR A 60 2.71 -5.16 9.30
CA TYR A 60 2.98 -5.52 7.90
C TYR A 60 3.33 -4.29 7.05
N TYR A 61 2.69 -3.15 7.28
CA TYR A 61 3.01 -1.90 6.60
C TYR A 61 4.44 -1.42 6.89
N THR A 62 4.89 -1.54 8.14
CA THR A 62 6.25 -1.19 8.53
C THR A 62 7.28 -2.10 7.87
N LEU A 63 7.03 -3.41 7.87
CA LEU A 63 7.89 -4.37 7.17
C LEU A 63 7.97 -4.06 5.67
N LEU A 64 6.83 -3.79 5.03
CA LEU A 64 6.74 -3.46 3.62
C LEU A 64 7.53 -2.18 3.28
N LYS A 65 7.43 -1.13 4.11
CA LYS A 65 8.17 0.12 3.94
C LYS A 65 9.69 -0.06 4.07
N ASN A 66 10.13 -1.00 4.89
CA ASN A 66 11.55 -1.26 5.12
C ASN A 66 12.21 -2.10 4.02
N LEU A 67 11.42 -2.71 3.13
CA LEU A 67 11.95 -3.51 2.03
C LEU A 67 12.50 -2.61 0.89
N PRO A 68 13.70 -2.88 0.35
CA PRO A 68 14.23 -2.16 -0.82
C PRO A 68 13.29 -2.21 -2.03
N ILE A 69 12.55 -3.32 -2.18
CA ILE A 69 11.62 -3.54 -3.30
C ILE A 69 10.46 -2.53 -3.32
N TYR A 70 10.15 -1.93 -2.18
CA TYR A 70 9.14 -0.89 -2.08
C TYR A 70 9.60 0.41 -2.77
N TYR A 71 10.81 0.87 -2.45
CA TYR A 71 11.37 2.08 -3.05
C TYR A 71 11.52 1.92 -4.58
N THR A 72 12.02 0.77 -5.03
CA THR A 72 12.12 0.48 -6.46
C THR A 72 10.75 0.43 -7.13
N SER A 73 9.74 -0.16 -6.48
CA SER A 73 8.37 -0.22 -7.01
C SER A 73 7.73 1.15 -7.18
N ILE A 74 7.92 2.07 -6.23
CA ILE A 74 7.38 3.45 -6.36
C ILE A 74 8.03 4.17 -7.53
N VAL A 75 9.36 4.18 -7.58
CA VAL A 75 10.11 4.90 -8.61
C VAL A 75 9.80 4.33 -10.00
N LEU A 76 9.86 3.00 -10.14
CA LEU A 76 9.59 2.33 -11.41
C LEU A 76 8.12 2.45 -11.83
N TYR A 77 7.17 2.31 -10.90
CA TYR A 77 5.75 2.47 -11.22
C TYR A 77 5.45 3.88 -11.73
N LEU A 78 5.96 4.92 -11.06
CA LEU A 78 5.79 6.30 -11.51
C LEU A 78 6.44 6.52 -12.88
N TYR A 79 7.67 6.04 -13.07
CA TYR A 79 8.37 6.10 -14.35
C TYR A 79 7.55 5.46 -15.48
N TYR A 80 7.09 4.22 -15.31
CA TYR A 80 6.27 3.55 -16.31
C TYR A 80 4.93 4.24 -16.51
N LYS A 81 4.29 4.74 -15.45
CA LYS A 81 3.01 5.46 -15.57
C LYS A 81 3.14 6.71 -16.44
N TYR A 82 4.15 7.55 -16.20
CA TYR A 82 4.35 8.77 -17.00
C TYR A 82 4.84 8.48 -18.42
N TYR A 83 5.73 7.49 -18.58
CA TYR A 83 6.24 7.11 -19.90
C TYR A 83 5.15 6.62 -20.85
N PHE A 84 4.17 5.86 -20.34
CA PHE A 84 3.05 5.36 -21.16
C PHE A 84 1.89 6.35 -21.32
N ILE A 85 1.83 7.43 -20.54
CA ILE A 85 0.81 8.49 -20.69
C ILE A 85 1.26 9.56 -21.68
N ASN A 86 2.57 9.79 -21.81
CA ASN A 86 3.16 10.80 -22.69
C ASN A 86 3.60 10.24 -24.07
N LEU A 87 3.02 9.11 -24.50
CA LEU A 87 3.28 8.42 -25.76
C LEU A 87 1.97 8.30 -26.53
#